data_AF-A0A2G9I2H0-F1
#
_entry.id   AF-A0A2G9I2H0-F1
#
_cell.length_a   1.000
_cell.length_b   1.000
_cell.length_c   1.000
_cell.angle_alpha   90.00
_cell.angle_beta   90.00
_cell.angle_gamma   90.00
#
_symmetry.space_group_name_H-M   'P 1'
#
loop_
_entity.id
_entity.type
_entity.pdbx_description
1 polymer ?
#
loop_
_entity_poly.entity_id
_entity_poly.type
_entity_poly.pdbx_seq_one_letter_code
_entity_poly.pdbx_strand_id
1 'polypeptide(L)'
;MGKLTQLWRLGITNLRREDGKELCSSLAKLTNLRSLNISSFEHGELIDLNYPLSPSTLPFLRTLELHGRLEKIPQWVGSLNTLTILCLRWSKLREVPLSIFKVCLIY
;
A
#
# COMPACT_ATOMS: atom_id res chain seq x y z
N MET A 1 -1.93 21.27 10.34
CA MET A 1 -1.66 20.43 9.14
C MET A 1 -0.25 19.81 9.09
N GLY A 2 0.65 20.02 10.06
CA GLY A 2 2.08 19.64 9.93
C GLY A 2 2.56 18.36 10.62
N LYS A 3 1.69 17.55 11.27
CA LYS A 3 2.14 16.38 12.06
C LYS A 3 2.30 15.08 11.25
N LEU A 4 1.57 14.92 10.15
CA LEU A 4 1.56 13.67 9.39
C LEU A 4 2.73 13.55 8.39
N THR A 5 3.33 14.68 7.96
CA THR A 5 4.46 14.67 7.02
C THR A 5 5.75 14.14 7.63
N GLN A 6 5.86 14.03 8.96
CA GLN A 6 7.01 13.43 9.66
C GLN A 6 6.79 11.94 9.99
N LEU A 7 5.63 11.37 9.66
CA LEU A 7 5.38 9.96 9.90
C LEU A 7 6.28 9.10 9.04
N TRP A 8 7.01 8.23 9.71
CA TRP A 8 7.86 7.22 9.08
C TRP A 8 7.19 5.84 9.06
N ARG A 9 6.17 5.63 9.90
CA ARG A 9 5.33 4.43 9.95
C ARG A 9 3.85 4.82 9.99
N LEU A 10 3.04 4.16 9.17
CA LEU A 10 1.59 4.32 9.15
C LEU A 10 0.95 2.94 9.13
N GLY A 11 0.08 2.69 10.10
CA GLY A 11 -0.78 1.51 10.14
C GLY A 11 -2.22 1.97 9.97
N ILE A 12 -2.92 1.37 9.02
CA ILE A 12 -4.35 1.57 8.80
C ILE A 12 -5.01 0.22 8.98
N THR A 13 -5.88 0.15 9.97
CA THR A 13 -6.72 -1.02 10.17
C THR A 13 -8.12 -0.72 9.70
N ASN A 14 -8.88 -1.78 9.45
CA ASN A 14 -10.30 -1.65 9.21
C ASN A 14 -10.64 -0.82 7.96
N LEU A 15 -9.76 -0.85 6.94
CA LEU A 15 -9.95 -0.12 5.69
C LEU A 15 -11.15 -0.70 4.95
N ARG A 16 -12.13 0.16 4.67
CA ARG A 16 -13.24 -0.17 3.80
C ARG A 16 -12.94 0.16 2.35
N ARG A 17 -13.65 -0.49 1.43
CA ARG A 17 -13.46 -0.24 0.00
C ARG A 17 -13.67 1.23 -0.38
N GLU A 18 -14.67 1.89 0.21
CA GLU A 18 -14.99 3.30 -0.06
C GLU A 18 -13.88 4.27 0.35
N ASP A 19 -13.07 3.91 1.34
CA ASP A 19 -12.03 4.77 1.92
C ASP A 19 -10.74 4.78 1.08
N GLY A 20 -10.60 3.83 0.14
CA GLY A 20 -9.39 3.67 -0.67
C GLY A 20 -8.98 4.94 -1.43
N LYS A 21 -9.95 5.70 -1.93
CA LYS A 21 -9.69 6.96 -2.66
C LYS A 21 -9.11 8.05 -1.74
N GLU A 22 -9.70 8.21 -0.55
CA GLU A 22 -9.27 9.22 0.41
C GLU A 22 -7.91 8.86 1.00
N LEU A 23 -7.69 7.56 1.25
CA LEU A 23 -6.41 7.04 1.66
C LEU A 23 -5.33 7.34 0.61
N CYS A 24 -5.53 6.98 -0.65
CA CYS A 24 -4.56 7.29 -1.72
C CYS A 24 -4.26 8.79 -1.80
N SER A 25 -5.28 9.64 -1.67
CA SER A 25 -5.12 11.10 -1.66
C SER A 25 -4.30 11.60 -0.45
N SER A 26 -4.39 10.90 0.68
CA SER A 26 -3.60 11.17 1.88
C SER A 26 -2.16 10.65 1.75
N LEU A 27 -1.95 9.47 1.16
CA LEU A 27 -0.62 8.88 0.91
C LEU A 27 0.26 9.81 0.06
N ALA A 28 -0.33 10.54 -0.90
CA ALA A 28 0.38 11.55 -1.70
C ALA A 28 1.05 12.64 -0.85
N LYS A 29 0.58 12.89 0.38
CA LYS A 29 1.11 13.92 1.29
C LYS A 29 2.17 13.37 2.25
N LEU A 30 2.33 12.05 2.34
CA LEU A 30 3.20 11.38 3.32
C LEU A 30 4.60 11.13 2.75
N THR A 31 5.34 12.20 2.50
CA THR A 31 6.62 12.14 1.78
C THR A 31 7.74 11.45 2.55
N ASN A 32 7.66 11.33 3.89
CA ASN A 32 8.69 10.69 4.72
C ASN A 32 8.35 9.25 5.16
N LEU A 33 7.29 8.67 4.62
CA LEU A 33 6.83 7.35 5.03
C LEU A 33 7.83 6.27 4.59
N ARG A 34 8.20 5.40 5.54
CA ARG A 34 9.12 4.27 5.32
C ARG A 34 8.43 2.91 5.43
N SER A 35 7.37 2.82 6.20
CA SER A 35 6.59 1.60 6.37
C SER A 35 5.09 1.90 6.40
N LEU A 36 4.36 1.16 5.59
CA LEU A 36 2.91 1.27 5.42
C LEU A 36 2.30 -0.12 5.64
N ASN A 37 1.42 -0.23 6.63
CA ASN A 37 0.59 -1.42 6.85
C ASN A 37 -0.87 -1.03 6.64
N ILE A 38 -1.57 -1.80 5.81
CA ILE A 38 -2.99 -1.64 5.52
C ILE A 38 -3.67 -2.98 5.76
N SER A 39 -4.73 -2.98 6.56
CA SER A 39 -5.60 -4.15 6.76
C SER A 39 -7.06 -3.83 6.50
N SER A 40 -7.78 -4.75 5.86
CA SER A 40 -9.22 -4.62 5.59
C SER A 40 -10.06 -4.82 6.85
N PHE A 41 -11.28 -4.28 6.86
CA PHE A 41 -12.24 -4.44 7.96
C PHE A 41 -12.62 -5.90 8.19
N GLU A 42 -13.04 -6.60 7.14
CA GLU A 42 -13.52 -7.98 7.21
C GLU A 42 -12.67 -8.95 6.40
N HIS A 43 -12.71 -10.24 6.80
CA HIS A 43 -12.11 -11.35 6.06
C HIS A 43 -12.83 -11.54 4.72
N GLY A 44 -12.41 -10.77 3.71
CA GLY A 44 -12.96 -10.84 2.36
C GLY A 44 -13.32 -9.50 1.75
N GLU A 45 -13.30 -8.43 2.52
CA GLU A 45 -13.48 -7.09 1.97
C GLU A 45 -12.29 -6.72 1.09
N LEU A 46 -12.62 -6.13 -0.06
CA LEU A 46 -11.64 -5.81 -1.08
C LEU A 46 -10.88 -4.54 -0.71
N ILE A 47 -9.55 -4.65 -0.70
CA ILE A 47 -8.64 -3.50 -0.63
C ILE A 47 -8.51 -2.92 -2.03
N ASP A 48 -9.20 -1.80 -2.30
CA ASP A 48 -9.10 -1.10 -3.58
C ASP A 48 -8.17 0.11 -3.45
N LEU A 49 -6.92 -0.06 -3.86
CA LEU A 49 -5.91 0.99 -3.86
C LEU A 49 -5.50 1.38 -5.29
N ASN A 50 -6.34 1.07 -6.29
CA ASN A 50 -6.07 1.33 -7.70
C ASN A 50 -6.39 2.77 -8.12
N TYR A 51 -6.13 3.70 -7.23
CA TYR A 51 -6.22 5.13 -7.51
C TYR A 51 -4.83 5.64 -7.90
N PRO A 52 -4.73 6.50 -8.93
CA PRO A 52 -3.46 7.00 -9.40
C PRO A 52 -2.77 7.82 -8.32
N LEU A 53 -1.52 7.48 -8.02
CA LEU A 53 -0.61 8.29 -7.23
C LEU A 53 0.43 8.92 -8.14
N SER A 54 0.94 10.09 -7.78
CA SER A 54 2.08 10.68 -8.49
C SER A 54 3.27 9.72 -8.41
N PRO A 55 4.09 9.56 -9.47
CA PRO A 55 5.27 8.69 -9.44
C PRO A 55 6.29 9.02 -8.34
N SER A 56 6.27 10.26 -7.85
CA SER A 56 7.10 10.75 -6.75
C SER A 56 6.49 10.51 -5.35
N THR A 57 5.33 9.87 -5.28
CA THR A 57 4.64 9.56 -4.01
C THR A 57 5.41 8.49 -3.25
N LEU A 58 5.50 8.64 -1.92
CA LEU A 58 6.16 7.68 -1.03
C LEU A 58 7.63 7.36 -1.40
N PRO A 59 8.48 8.37 -1.63
CA PRO A 59 9.83 8.17 -2.17
C PRO A 59 10.76 7.34 -1.29
N PHE A 60 10.45 7.22 0.01
CA PHE A 60 11.27 6.50 1.00
C PHE A 60 10.61 5.21 1.51
N LEU A 61 9.52 4.74 0.91
CA LEU A 61 8.80 3.57 1.39
C LEU A 61 9.60 2.29 1.15
N ARG A 62 9.97 1.62 2.25
CA ARG A 62 10.75 0.38 2.24
C ARG A 62 9.92 -0.86 2.50
N THR A 63 8.83 -0.72 3.26
CA THR A 63 7.97 -1.82 3.66
C THR A 63 6.53 -1.49 3.36
N LEU A 64 5.87 -2.37 2.61
CA LEU A 64 4.42 -2.33 2.37
C LEU A 64 3.82 -3.66 2.82
N GLU A 65 2.84 -3.60 3.72
CA GLU A 65 2.08 -4.76 4.14
C GLU A 65 0.61 -4.55 3.82
N LEU A 66 0.03 -5.48 3.07
CA LEU A 66 -1.39 -5.48 2.72
C LEU A 66 -2.01 -6.76 3.29
N HIS A 67 -2.99 -6.61 4.17
CA HIS A 67 -3.69 -7.70 4.85
C HIS A 67 -5.17 -7.65 4.48
N GLY A 68 -5.61 -8.51 3.55
CA GLY A 68 -7.00 -8.52 3.08
C GLY A 68 -7.14 -8.93 1.63
N ARG A 69 -8.37 -8.96 1.11
CA ARG A 69 -8.63 -9.39 -0.27
C ARG A 69 -8.10 -8.35 -1.26
N LEU A 70 -7.05 -8.70 -1.98
CA LEU A 70 -6.50 -7.90 -3.07
C LEU A 70 -6.75 -8.63 -4.40
N GLU A 71 -7.48 -8.01 -5.33
CA GLU A 71 -7.72 -8.59 -6.66
C GLU A 71 -6.56 -8.35 -7.63
N LYS A 72 -5.94 -7.19 -7.53
CA LYS A 72 -4.80 -6.78 -8.34
C LYS A 72 -3.87 -5.90 -7.52
N ILE A 73 -2.58 -5.96 -7.83
CA ILE A 73 -1.60 -5.09 -7.16
C ILE A 73 -1.68 -3.69 -7.78
N PRO A 74 -1.77 -2.63 -6.98
CA PRO A 74 -1.88 -1.27 -7.50
C PRO A 74 -0.65 -0.87 -8.32
N GLN A 75 -0.88 -0.13 -9.41
CA GLN A 75 0.20 0.29 -10.31
C GLN A 75 1.29 1.10 -9.61
N TRP A 76 0.93 1.93 -8.62
CA TRP A 76 1.88 2.75 -7.89
C TRP A 76 2.88 1.90 -7.07
N VAL A 77 2.53 0.67 -6.67
CA VAL A 77 3.47 -0.25 -6.00
C VAL A 77 4.65 -0.58 -6.93
N GLY A 78 4.38 -0.74 -8.22
CA GLY A 78 5.42 -0.96 -9.23
C GLY A 78 6.31 0.26 -9.50
N SER A 79 5.86 1.46 -9.13
CA SER A 79 6.67 2.69 -9.23
C SER A 79 7.53 2.99 -8.00
N LEU A 80 7.39 2.23 -6.91
CA LEU A 80 8.17 2.45 -5.69
C LEU A 80 9.60 1.92 -5.84
N ASN A 81 10.54 2.82 -6.09
CA ASN A 81 11.95 2.47 -6.30
C ASN A 81 12.69 2.03 -5.02
N THR A 82 12.19 2.40 -3.83
CA THR A 82 12.83 2.12 -2.54
C THR A 82 12.20 0.95 -1.78
N LEU A 83 11.16 0.32 -2.35
CA LEU A 83 10.44 -0.77 -1.71
C LEU A 83 11.30 -2.04 -1.68
N THR A 84 11.47 -2.59 -0.48
CA THR A 84 12.31 -3.78 -0.22
C THR A 84 11.49 -4.98 0.27
N ILE A 85 10.38 -4.71 0.97
CA ILE A 85 9.52 -5.73 1.57
C ILE A 85 8.08 -5.45 1.14
N LEU A 86 7.41 -6.48 0.61
CA LEU A 86 6.00 -6.48 0.27
C LEU A 86 5.39 -7.73 0.88
N CYS A 87 4.65 -7.55 1.96
CA CYS A 87 3.90 -8.62 2.59
C CYS A 87 2.46 -8.57 2.09
N LEU A 88 1.97 -9.68 1.55
CA LEU A 88 0.58 -9.81 1.11
C LEU A 88 -0.04 -10.95 1.90
N ARG A 89 -0.85 -10.62 2.91
CA ARG A 89 -1.53 -11.61 3.75
C ARG A 89 -3.01 -11.65 3.43
N TRP A 90 -3.56 -12.86 3.35
CA TRP A 90 -4.97 -13.09 3.00
C TRP A 90 -5.40 -12.44 1.67
N SER A 91 -4.41 -12.10 0.82
CA SER A 91 -4.65 -11.60 -0.52
C SER A 91 -5.07 -12.76 -1.40
N LYS A 92 -6.35 -12.81 -1.78
CA LYS A 92 -6.86 -13.73 -2.80
C LYS A 92 -6.37 -13.35 -4.22
N LEU A 93 -5.12 -12.89 -4.30
CA LEU A 93 -4.48 -12.40 -5.50
C LEU A 93 -4.24 -13.57 -6.45
N ARG A 94 -4.73 -13.47 -7.69
CA ARG A 94 -4.56 -14.53 -8.69
C ARG A 94 -3.22 -14.44 -9.40
N GLU A 95 -2.71 -13.23 -9.60
CA GLU A 95 -1.51 -12.95 -10.37
C GLU A 95 -0.68 -11.85 -9.71
N VAL A 96 0.63 -12.07 -9.61
CA VAL A 96 1.61 -11.08 -9.15
C VAL A 96 2.28 -10.49 -10.39
N PRO A 97 2.12 -9.19 -10.69
CA PRO A 97 2.72 -8.60 -11.88
C PRO A 97 4.25 -8.55 -11.80
N LEU A 98 4.90 -8.59 -12.97
CA LEU A 98 6.36 -8.61 -13.11
C LEU A 98 7.07 -7.39 -12.51
N SER A 99 6.34 -6.29 -12.31
CA SER A 99 6.85 -5.05 -11.75
C SER A 99 7.32 -5.16 -10.29
N ILE A 100 7.04 -6.28 -9.60
CA ILE A 100 7.24 -6.41 -8.15
C ILE A 100 8.28 -7.47 -7.77
N PHE A 101 8.93 -8.11 -8.75
CA PHE A 101 9.98 -9.13 -8.49
C PHE A 101 11.21 -8.60 -7.74
N LYS A 102 11.34 -7.28 -7.56
CA LYS A 102 12.39 -6.66 -6.73
C LYS A 102 12.11 -6.76 -5.22
N VAL A 103 10.97 -7.30 -4.82
CA VAL A 103 10.46 -7.20 -3.46
C VAL A 103 10.29 -8.59 -2.85
N CYS A 104 10.78 -8.78 -1.62
CA CYS A 104 10.65 -10.05 -0.92
C CYS A 104 9.17 -10.29 -0.57
N LEU A 105 8.58 -11.36 -1.12
CA LEU A 105 7.20 -11.78 -0.89
C LEU A 105 7.17 -12.74 0.30
N ILE A 106 6.43 -12.38 1.35
CA ILE A 106 6.14 -13.27 2.48
C ILE A 106 4.64 -13.56 2.46
N TYR A 107 4.29 -14.84 2.26
CA TYR A 107 2.92 -15.37 2.26
C TYR A 107 2.46 -15.74 3.67
#